data_AF-A0A1B6JLM9-F1
#
_entry.id   AF-A0A1B6JLM9-F1
#
_cell.length_a   1.000
_cell.length_b   1.000
_cell.length_c   1.000
_cell.angle_alpha   90.00
_cell.angle_beta   90.00
_cell.angle_gamma   90.00
#
_symmetry.space_group_name_H-M   'P 1'
#
loop_
_entity.id
_entity.type
_entity.pdbx_description
1 polymer ?
#
loop_
_entity_poly.entity_id
_entity_poly.type
_entity_poly.pdbx_seq_one_letter_code
_entity_poly.pdbx_strand_id
1 'polypeptide(L)'
;PDSSEIDETTEKTRQALERLTSSKIAAAMPVRCADKVAPAQYIRYTPSQQGSAFNSGAKQRVIRMIEAQKDPIEPPKFKINKKIPRGPPSPPAPVMHSPTRKV
;
A
#
# COMPACT_ATOMS: atom_id res chain seq x y z
N PRO A 1 -5.78 -1.81 -29.15
CA PRO A 1 -6.04 -0.71 -28.19
C PRO A 1 -6.18 0.56 -29.01
N ASP A 2 -7.18 1.37 -28.68
CA ASP A 2 -7.40 2.64 -29.36
C ASP A 2 -6.45 3.71 -28.80
N SER A 3 -6.22 4.80 -29.55
CA SER A 3 -5.33 5.89 -29.12
C SER A 3 -5.72 6.45 -27.74
N SER A 4 -7.02 6.60 -27.48
CA SER A 4 -7.54 7.05 -26.19
C SER A 4 -7.18 6.10 -25.04
N GLU A 5 -7.23 4.78 -25.27
CA GLU A 5 -6.88 3.78 -24.23
C GLU A 5 -5.37 3.81 -23.94
N ILE A 6 -4.55 4.05 -24.96
CA ILE A 6 -3.10 4.21 -24.83
C ILE A 6 -2.78 5.45 -23.98
N ASP A 7 -3.45 6.57 -24.24
CA ASP A 7 -3.25 7.80 -23.48
C ASP A 7 -3.69 7.63 -22.02
N GLU A 8 -4.85 7.00 -21.78
CA GLU A 8 -5.32 6.68 -20.43
C GLU A 8 -4.37 5.77 -19.65
N THR A 9 -3.87 4.71 -20.28
CA THR A 9 -2.93 3.77 -19.65
C THR A 9 -1.58 4.42 -19.39
N THR A 10 -1.12 5.27 -20.29
CA THR A 10 0.09 6.08 -20.12
C THR A 10 -0.05 7.01 -18.92
N GLU A 11 -1.17 7.73 -18.81
CA GLU A 11 -1.41 8.67 -17.73
C GLU A 11 -1.54 7.96 -16.36
N LYS A 12 -2.29 6.85 -16.30
CA LYS A 12 -2.38 6.00 -15.09
C LYS A 12 -1.00 5.50 -14.66
N THR A 13 -0.17 5.07 -15.61
CA THR A 13 1.17 4.56 -15.34
C THR A 13 2.11 5.67 -14.86
N ARG A 14 2.08 6.85 -15.51
CA ARG A 14 2.84 8.03 -15.12
C ARG A 14 2.54 8.43 -13.67
N GLN A 15 1.26 8.57 -13.32
CA GLN A 15 0.84 8.91 -11.95
C GLN A 15 1.30 7.86 -10.93
N ALA A 16 1.25 6.57 -11.26
CA ALA A 16 1.72 5.51 -10.37
C ALA A 16 3.24 5.58 -10.12
N LEU A 17 4.03 5.78 -11.18
CA LEU A 17 5.48 5.92 -11.08
C LEU A 17 5.90 7.19 -10.34
N GLU A 18 5.18 8.30 -10.51
CA GLU A 18 5.40 9.54 -9.78
C GLU A 18 5.17 9.37 -8.28
N ARG A 19 4.11 8.65 -7.87
CA ARG A 19 3.83 8.33 -6.46
C ARG A 19 4.94 7.48 -5.82
N LEU A 20 5.49 6.51 -6.56
CA LEU A 20 6.61 5.71 -6.07
C LEU A 20 7.86 6.56 -5.90
N THR A 21 8.14 7.42 -6.89
CA THR A 21 9.32 8.28 -6.91
C THR A 21 9.28 9.33 -5.80
N SER A 22 8.13 9.97 -5.58
CA SER A 22 7.96 10.96 -4.51
C SER A 22 8.21 10.36 -3.11
N SER A 23 7.76 9.12 -2.87
CA SER A 23 8.05 8.40 -1.62
C SER A 23 9.55 8.15 -1.43
N LYS A 24 10.28 7.81 -2.50
CA LYS A 24 11.74 7.61 -2.46
C LYS A 24 12.49 8.91 -2.21
N ILE A 25 12.08 9.99 -2.87
CA ILE A 25 12.66 11.33 -2.66
C ILE A 25 12.45 11.76 -1.20
N ALA A 26 11.24 11.63 -0.68
CA ALA A 26 10.94 11.99 0.71
C ALA A 26 11.77 11.19 1.73
N ALA A 27 12.06 9.91 1.46
CA ALA A 27 12.95 9.08 2.27
C ALA A 27 14.42 9.55 2.27
N ALA A 28 14.89 10.10 1.16
CA ALA A 28 16.28 10.54 1.00
C ALA A 28 16.55 11.94 1.53
N MET A 29 15.52 12.78 1.76
CA MET A 29 15.71 14.13 2.29
C MET A 29 16.26 14.12 3.73
N PRO A 30 17.42 14.77 4.01
CA PRO A 30 18.06 14.74 5.33
C PRO A 30 17.25 15.41 6.45
N VAL A 31 16.53 16.48 6.12
CA VAL A 31 15.69 17.24 7.05
C VAL A 31 14.27 17.21 6.53
N ARG A 32 13.31 16.89 7.40
CA ARG A 32 11.89 16.91 7.06
C ARG A 32 11.22 18.04 7.81
N CYS A 33 10.45 18.86 7.11
CA CYS A 33 9.48 19.73 7.79
C CYS A 33 8.41 18.84 8.45
N ALA A 34 7.83 19.33 9.54
CA ALA A 34 6.72 18.63 10.18
C ALA A 34 5.54 18.57 9.21
N ASP A 35 5.04 17.36 8.97
CA ASP A 35 3.86 17.16 8.13
C ASP A 35 2.64 17.81 8.79
N LYS A 36 1.78 18.44 7.98
CA LYS A 36 0.49 18.94 8.47
C LYS A 36 -0.43 17.76 8.72
N VAL A 37 -0.90 17.61 9.96
CA VAL A 37 -1.82 16.53 10.33
C VAL A 37 -3.11 16.67 9.52
N ALA A 38 -3.48 15.60 8.81
CA ALA A 38 -4.72 15.56 8.04
C ALA A 38 -5.94 15.67 8.97
N PRO A 39 -7.09 16.18 8.47
CA PRO A 39 -8.32 16.22 9.25
C PRO A 39 -8.81 14.82 9.62
N ALA A 40 -9.60 14.73 10.69
CA ALA A 40 -10.17 13.47 11.15
C ALA A 40 -11.07 12.82 10.10
N GLN A 41 -10.88 11.52 9.87
CA GLN A 41 -11.69 10.73 8.93
C GLN A 41 -12.73 9.90 9.69
N TYR A 42 -13.92 9.76 9.13
CA TYR A 42 -14.99 8.93 9.71
C TYR A 42 -15.24 7.72 8.82
N ILE A 43 -15.10 6.52 9.38
CA ILE A 43 -15.30 5.26 8.67
C ILE A 43 -16.51 4.55 9.26
N ARG A 44 -17.45 4.15 8.40
CA ARG A 44 -18.56 3.28 8.79
C ARG A 44 -18.13 1.83 8.63
N TYR A 45 -18.19 1.08 9.72
CA TYR A 45 -17.82 -0.34 9.75
C TYR A 45 -19.00 -1.20 10.18
N THR A 46 -19.24 -2.26 9.40
CA THR A 46 -20.19 -3.32 9.72
C THR A 46 -19.39 -4.53 10.23
N PRO A 47 -19.48 -4.88 11.52
CA PRO A 47 -18.85 -6.08 12.04
C PRO A 47 -19.39 -7.35 11.38
N SER A 48 -18.50 -8.31 11.12
CA SER A 48 -18.87 -9.65 10.63
C SER A 48 -19.50 -10.51 11.73
N GLN A 49 -19.00 -10.39 12.96
CA GLN A 49 -19.63 -11.00 14.13
C GLN A 49 -20.75 -10.09 14.63
N GLN A 50 -22.00 -10.57 14.51
CA GLN A 50 -23.20 -9.86 14.92
C GLN A 50 -23.92 -10.61 16.03
N GLY A 51 -24.56 -9.87 16.94
CA GLY A 51 -25.37 -10.42 18.02
C GLY A 51 -25.91 -9.30 18.89
N SER A 52 -27.05 -9.52 19.55
CA SER A 52 -27.71 -8.51 20.41
C SER A 52 -26.84 -8.07 21.60
N ALA A 53 -25.94 -8.95 22.06
CA ALA A 53 -24.97 -8.65 23.12
C ALA A 53 -23.77 -7.81 22.65
N PHE A 54 -23.55 -7.67 21.34
CA PHE A 54 -22.39 -6.96 20.79
C PHE A 54 -22.80 -5.58 20.25
N ASN A 55 -21.87 -4.62 20.33
CA ASN A 55 -22.06 -3.25 19.83
C ASN A 55 -23.36 -2.60 20.34
N SER A 56 -23.76 -2.91 21.59
CA SER A 56 -25.00 -2.45 22.21
C SER A 56 -26.26 -2.71 21.35
N GLY A 57 -26.28 -3.80 20.58
CA GLY A 57 -27.37 -4.16 19.68
C GLY A 57 -27.38 -3.42 18.34
N ALA A 58 -26.43 -2.49 18.11
CA ALA A 58 -26.29 -1.79 16.84
C ALA A 58 -25.59 -2.65 15.79
N LYS A 59 -26.08 -2.61 14.54
CA LYS A 59 -25.52 -3.37 13.42
C LYS A 59 -24.20 -2.79 12.87
N GLN A 60 -23.94 -1.51 13.10
CA GLN A 60 -22.80 -0.78 12.55
C GLN A 60 -22.18 0.13 13.60
N ARG A 61 -20.91 0.49 13.40
CA ARG A 61 -20.21 1.52 14.17
C ARG A 61 -19.56 2.54 13.25
N VAL A 62 -19.52 3.80 13.68
CA VAL A 62 -18.78 4.86 13.00
C VAL A 62 -17.53 5.13 13.82
N ILE A 63 -16.36 5.04 13.18
CA ILE A 63 -15.06 5.17 13.81
C ILE A 63 -14.42 6.46 13.31
N ARG A 64 -14.00 7.32 14.25
CA ARG A 64 -13.21 8.51 13.96
C ARG A 64 -11.72 8.15 13.98
N MET A 65 -11.10 8.08 12.80
CA MET A 65 -9.68 7.85 12.62
C MET A 65 -8.94 9.19 12.57
N ILE A 66 -7.92 9.32 13.42
CA ILE A 66 -7.04 10.49 13.46
C ILE A 66 -5.61 9.96 13.40
N GLU A 67 -4.77 10.58 12.59
CA GLU A 67 -3.34 10.29 12.56
C GLU A 67 -2.69 10.84 13.84
N ALA A 68 -1.97 9.99 14.57
CA ALA A 68 -1.24 10.43 15.75
C ALA A 68 -0.10 11.37 15.33
N GLN A 69 -0.02 12.53 15.97
CA GLN A 69 1.03 13.51 15.68
C GLN A 69 2.41 12.89 15.91
N LYS A 70 3.24 12.93 14.88
CA LYS A 70 4.61 12.42 14.92
C LYS A 70 5.58 13.53 15.33
N ASP A 71 6.50 13.21 16.23
CA ASP A 71 7.56 14.13 16.63
C ASP A 71 8.63 14.23 15.51
N PRO A 72 8.91 15.43 14.99
CA PRO A 72 9.90 15.62 13.93
C PRO A 72 11.35 15.32 14.38
N ILE A 73 11.66 15.34 15.68
CA ILE A 73 13.01 15.06 16.20
C ILE A 73 13.16 13.62 16.72
N GLU A 74 12.11 12.79 16.62
CA GLU A 74 12.16 11.40 17.05
C GLU A 74 13.03 10.55 16.08
N PRO A 75 14.05 9.83 16.57
CA PRO A 75 14.88 8.97 15.74
C PRO A 75 14.13 7.70 15.26
N PRO A 76 14.68 6.96 14.27
CA PRO A 76 14.07 5.72 13.81
C PRO A 76 13.86 4.68 14.92
N LYS A 77 12.63 4.17 15.07
CA LYS A 77 12.23 3.26 16.17
C LYS A 77 12.79 1.84 16.09
N PHE A 78 13.06 1.35 14.88
CA PHE A 78 13.37 -0.07 14.64
C PHE A 78 14.63 -0.27 13.82
N LYS A 79 15.32 -1.38 14.05
CA LYS A 79 16.46 -1.84 13.24
C LYS A 79 15.96 -2.40 11.90
N ILE A 80 16.26 -1.73 10.80
CA ILE A 80 15.81 -2.12 9.43
C ILE A 80 16.79 -3.09 8.76
N ASN A 81 18.00 -3.26 9.30
CA ASN A 81 19.08 -4.06 8.71
C ASN A 81 18.93 -5.59 8.88
N LYS A 82 17.75 -6.08 9.30
CA LYS A 82 17.50 -7.52 9.40
C LYS A 82 17.42 -8.13 8.00
N LYS A 83 18.42 -8.95 7.63
CA LYS A 83 18.45 -9.66 6.36
C LYS A 83 17.57 -10.90 6.42
N ILE A 84 16.64 -11.01 5.49
CA ILE A 84 15.74 -12.16 5.35
C ILE A 84 16.06 -12.83 4.01
N PRO A 85 16.14 -14.18 3.92
CA PRO A 85 16.29 -14.89 2.65
C PRO A 85 15.17 -14.51 1.68
N ARG A 86 15.46 -14.58 0.37
CA ARG A 86 14.43 -14.38 -0.64
C ARG A 86 13.34 -15.45 -0.46
N GLY A 87 12.08 -15.03 -0.53
CA GLY A 87 10.95 -15.95 -0.58
C GLY A 87 10.99 -16.83 -1.84
N PRO A 88 10.14 -17.88 -1.90
CA PRO A 88 10.03 -18.69 -3.10
C PRO A 88 9.62 -17.80 -4.30
N PRO A 89 10.05 -18.14 -5.53
CA PRO A 89 9.57 -17.45 -6.72
C PRO A 89 8.07 -17.68 -6.90
N SER A 90 7.45 -16.88 -7.78
CA SER A 90 6.11 -17.24 -8.29
C SER A 90 6.15 -18.65 -8.88
N PRO A 91 5.04 -19.41 -8.81
CA PRO A 91 4.97 -20.74 -9.39
C PRO A 91 5.52 -20.74 -10.82
N PRO A 92 6.39 -21.69 -11.20
CA PRO A 92 7.00 -21.70 -12.50
C PRO A 92 5.91 -21.77 -13.57
N ALA A 93 5.96 -20.84 -14.53
CA ALA A 93 5.03 -20.85 -15.64
C ALA A 93 5.26 -22.12 -16.49
N PRO A 94 4.20 -22.68 -17.12
CA PRO A 94 4.34 -23.82 -18.02
C PRO A 94 5.34 -23.50 -19.14
N VAL A 95 6.29 -24.41 -19.35
CA VAL A 95 7.29 -24.24 -20.39
C VAL A 95 6.72 -24.79 -21.71
N MET A 96 6.22 -23.89 -22.57
CA MET A 96 5.62 -24.21 -23.86
C MET A 96 6.68 -24.46 -24.95
N HIS A 97 7.50 -25.49 -24.76
CA HIS A 97 8.46 -25.92 -25.79
C HIS A 97 7.74 -26.58 -26.99
N SER A 98 8.35 -26.48 -28.18
CA SER A 98 8.03 -27.37 -29.29
C SER A 98 8.45 -28.82 -28.95
N PRO A 99 7.96 -29.84 -29.69
CA PRO A 99 8.46 -31.20 -29.54
C PRO A 99 9.99 -31.27 -29.64
N THR A 100 10.60 -32.23 -28.94
CA THR A 100 12.06 -32.40 -28.95
C THR A 100 12.54 -32.73 -30.37
N ARG A 101 13.61 -32.07 -30.81
CA ARG A 101 14.26 -32.43 -32.08
C ARG A 101 14.97 -33.76 -31.91
N LYS A 102 14.96 -34.57 -32.97
CA LYS A 102 15.77 -35.78 -33.03
C LYS A 102 17.25 -35.40 -32.93
N VAL A 103 17.95 -36.02 -31.99
CA VAL A 103 19.41 -35.98 -31.86
C VAL A 103 20.08 -36.86 -32.90
#